data_AF-A0A972DS66-F1
#
_entry.id   AF-A0A972DS66-F1
#
_cell.length_a   1.000
_cell.length_b   1.000
_cell.length_c   1.000
_cell.angle_alpha   90.00
_cell.angle_beta   90.00
_cell.angle_gamma   90.00
#
_symmetry.space_group_name_H-M   'P 1'
#
loop_
_entity.id
_entity.type
_entity.pdbx_description
1 polymer ?
#
loop_
_entity_poly.entity_id
_entity_poly.type
_entity_poly.pdbx_seq_one_letter_code
_entity_poly.pdbx_strand_id
1 'polypeptide(L)' 'MTTQGEQIVFANFSIGSGCILLERTTPDAMGGRMILLPFENLAVFKFTDTLSEKAIGNLGFHR' A
#
# COMPACT_ATOMS: atom_id res chain seq x y z
N MET A 1 -17.12 -0.67 3.24
CA MET A 1 -16.80 -1.58 2.13
C MET A 1 -15.42 -1.20 1.65
N THR A 2 -14.43 -2.09 1.62
CA THR A 2 -13.38 -2.02 0.60
C THR A 2 -12.90 -3.44 0.27
N THR A 3 -13.17 -3.85 -0.96
CA THR A 3 -12.73 -5.14 -1.55
C THR A 3 -12.36 -4.86 -3.01
N GLN A 4 -11.37 -3.97 -3.19
CA GLN A 4 -10.65 -3.76 -4.45
C GLN A 4 -11.40 -3.05 -5.59
N GLY A 5 -12.18 -2.01 -5.28
CA GLY A 5 -12.87 -1.19 -6.29
C GLY A 5 -12.52 0.31 -6.31
N GLU A 6 -11.76 0.82 -5.33
CA GLU A 6 -11.45 2.25 -5.19
C GLU A 6 -9.96 2.52 -5.30
N GLN A 7 -9.59 3.60 -6.01
CA GLN A 7 -8.22 4.11 -6.07
C GLN A 7 -8.07 5.25 -5.05
N ILE A 8 -7.59 4.92 -3.85
CA ILE A 8 -7.12 5.95 -2.92
C ILE A 8 -5.74 6.41 -3.41
N VAL A 9 -5.65 7.68 -3.83
CA VAL A 9 -4.39 8.25 -4.30
C VAL A 9 -3.55 8.68 -3.10
N PHE A 10 -2.46 7.96 -2.86
CA PHE A 10 -1.44 8.34 -1.91
C PHE A 10 -0.33 9.13 -2.61
N ALA A 11 0.14 10.19 -1.97
CA ALA A 11 1.23 11.02 -2.47
C ALA A 11 2.60 10.38 -2.19
N ASN A 12 2.73 9.72 -1.04
CA ASN A 12 3.99 9.15 -0.58
C ASN A 12 3.75 8.05 0.46
N PHE A 13 4.80 7.29 0.76
CA PHE A 13 4.81 6.35 1.87
C PHE A 13 6.19 6.27 2.54
N SER A 14 6.19 5.88 3.82
CA SER A 14 7.40 5.48 4.53
C SER A 14 7.16 4.22 5.35
N ILE A 15 8.21 3.42 5.53
CA ILE A 15 8.15 2.15 6.26
C ILE A 15 8.76 2.34 7.64
N GLY A 16 8.01 1.96 8.67
CA GLY A 16 8.47 1.87 10.05
C GLY A 16 8.55 0.41 10.51
N SER A 17 8.88 0.20 11.79
CA SER A 17 8.82 -1.13 12.37
C SER A 17 7.36 -1.59 12.45
N GLY A 18 6.99 -2.59 11.65
CA GLY A 18 5.66 -3.22 11.67
C GLY A 18 4.52 -2.41 11.05
N CYS A 19 4.79 -1.26 10.42
CA CYS A 19 3.76 -0.42 9.84
C CYS A 19 4.25 0.37 8.62
N ILE A 20 3.28 0.84 7.84
CA ILE A 20 3.47 1.80 6.76
C ILE A 20 2.76 3.10 7.14
N LEU A 21 3.44 4.23 6.95
CA LEU A 21 2.84 5.55 6.98
C LEU A 21 2.51 5.95 5.54
N LEU A 22 1.24 6.24 5.27
CA LEU A 22 0.74 6.67 3.97
C LEU A 22 0.37 8.15 4.03
N GLU A 23 0.84 8.91 3.07
CA GLU A 23 0.52 10.33 2.91
C GLU A 23 -0.51 10.51 1.81
N ARG A 24 -1.52 11.35 2.04
CA ARG A 24 -2.59 11.63 1.09
C ARG A 24 -2.44 13.02 0.49
N THR A 25 -2.65 13.12 -0.82
CA THR A 25 -2.73 14.42 -1.50
C THR A 25 -3.95 15.22 -1.03
N THR A 26 -5.10 14.56 -0.91
CA THR A 26 -6.36 15.16 -0.48
C THR A 26 -6.74 14.64 0.91
N PRO A 27 -7.06 15.52 1.88
CA PRO A 27 -7.46 15.09 3.21
C PRO A 27 -8.76 14.26 3.19
N ASP A 28 -8.99 13.45 4.22
CA ASP A 28 -10.32 12.87 4.46
C ASP A 28 -11.35 13.91 4.95
N ALA A 29 -12.56 13.43 5.21
CA ALA A 29 -13.67 14.21 5.77
C ALA A 29 -13.34 14.84 7.14
N MET A 30 -12.34 14.33 7.87
CA MET A 30 -11.89 14.87 9.16
C MET A 30 -10.64 15.76 9.03
N GLY A 31 -10.15 16.02 7.81
CA GLY A 31 -8.93 16.79 7.57
C GLY A 31 -7.63 15.96 7.66
N GLY A 32 -7.72 14.65 7.88
CA GLY A 32 -6.58 13.75 8.01
C GLY A 32 -5.82 13.57 6.71
N ARG A 33 -4.49 13.76 6.76
CA ARG A 33 -3.58 13.62 5.60
C ARG A 33 -2.60 12.46 5.72
N MET A 34 -2.56 11.81 6.87
CA MET A 34 -1.64 10.73 7.18
C MET A 34 -2.41 9.53 7.72
N ILE A 35 -2.05 8.34 7.26
CA ILE A 35 -2.59 7.07 7.75
C ILE A 35 -1.42 6.22 8.22
N LEU A 36 -1.44 5.83 9.49
CA LEU A 36 -0.54 4.81 10.01
C LEU A 36 -1.24 3.45 9.93
N LEU A 37 -0.68 2.53 9.16
CA LEU A 37 -1.28 1.22 8.89
C LEU A 37 -0.33 0.09 9.33
N PRO A 38 -0.68 -0.67 10.38
CA PRO A 38 0.05 -1.87 10.76
C PRO A 38 0.07 -2.92 9.64
N PHE A 39 1.18 -3.64 9.50
CA PHE A 39 1.32 -4.66 8.45
C PHE A 39 0.36 -5.84 8.62
N GLU A 40 0.02 -6.20 9.85
CA GLU A 40 -0.99 -7.22 10.18
C GLU A 40 -2.38 -6.90 9.62
N ASN A 41 -2.66 -5.63 9.33
CA ASN A 41 -3.94 -5.17 8.79
C ASN A 41 -3.90 -4.99 7.27
N LEU A 42 -2.77 -5.27 6.61
CA LEU A 42 -2.68 -5.22 5.14
C LEU A 42 -3.30 -6.48 4.54
N ALA A 43 -4.46 -6.30 3.91
CA ALA A 43 -5.17 -7.41 3.27
C ALA A 43 -4.54 -7.86 1.95
N VAL A 44 -4.06 -6.93 1.11
CA VAL A 44 -3.49 -7.23 -0.22
C VAL A 44 -2.56 -6.11 -0.70
N PHE A 45 -1.55 -6.49 -1.49
CA PHE A 45 -0.80 -5.58 -2.37
C PHE A 45 -1.13 -5.85 -3.83
N LYS A 46 -1.41 -4.78 -4.59
CA LYS A 46 -1.64 -4.86 -6.03
C LYS A 46 -0.54 -4.11 -6.77
N PHE A 47 0.09 -4.76 -7.73
CA PHE A 47 0.99 -4.12 -8.69
C PHE A 47 0.17 -3.61 -9.87
N THR A 48 0.36 -2.34 -10.24
CA THR A 48 -0.31 -1.74 -11.41
C THR A 48 0.33 -2.18 -12.72
N ASP A 49 1.62 -2.50 -12.68
CA ASP A 49 2.41 -2.98 -13.81
C ASP A 49 2.76 -4.45 -13.64
N THR A 50 3.04 -5.12 -14.77
CA THR A 50 3.51 -6.50 -14.77
C THR A 50 4.91 -6.58 -14.15
N LEU A 51 5.07 -7.45 -13.15
CA LEU A 51 6.39 -7.77 -12.61
C LEU A 51 7.12 -8.77 -13.53
N SER A 52 8.42 -8.55 -13.74
CA SER A 52 9.26 -9.56 -14.38
C SER A 52 9.45 -10.79 -13.50
N GLU A 53 9.75 -11.95 -14.09
CA GLU A 53 10.04 -13.17 -13.33
C GLU A 53 11.17 -12.97 -12.32
N LYS A 54 12.21 -12.22 -12.69
CA LYS A 54 13.30 -11.86 -11.79
C LYS A 54 12.82 -11.05 -10.59
N ALA A 55 11.92 -10.09 -10.80
CA ALA A 55 11.36 -9.29 -9.71
C ALA A 55 10.49 -10.15 -8.78
N ILE A 56 9.68 -11.04 -9.34
CA ILE A 56 8.88 -12.00 -8.56
C ILE A 56 9.78 -12.92 -7.72
N GLY A 57 10.86 -13.44 -8.31
CA GLY A 57 11.85 -14.27 -7.60
C GLY A 57 12.55 -13.53 -6.47
N ASN A 58 12.91 -12.26 -6.68
CA ASN A 58 13.51 -11.41 -5.64
C ASN A 58 12.55 -11.11 -4.47
N LEU A 59 11.24 -11.19 -4.70
CA LEU A 59 10.22 -11.09 -3.65
C LEU A 59 10.05 -12.41 -2.86
N GLY A 60 10.81 -13.46 -3.20
CA GLY A 60 10.75 -14.77 -2.54
C GLY A 60 9.65 -15.68 -3.06
N PHE A 61 8.98 -15.31 -4.16
CA PHE A 61 8.02 -16.19 -4.81
C PHE A 61 8.73 -17.08 -5.82
N HIS A 62 8.56 -18.39 -5.68
CA HIS A 62 9.16 -19.41 -6.54
C HIS A 62 8.05 -20.30 -7.13
N ARG A 63 8.27 -20.81 -8.34
CA ARG A 63 7.33 -21.70 -9.06
C ARG A 63 7.82 -23.13 -9.05
#